data_AF-A0A243B7F5-F1
#
_entry.id   AF-A0A243B7F5-F1
#
_cell.length_a   1.000
_cell.length_b   1.000
_cell.length_c   1.000
_cell.angle_alpha   90.00
_cell.angle_beta   90.00
_cell.angle_gamma   90.00
#
_symmetry.space_group_name_H-M   'P 1'
#
loop_
_entity.id
_entity.type
_entity.pdbx_description
1 polymer ?
#
loop_
_entity_poly.entity_id
_entity_poly.type
_entity_poly.pdbx_seq_one_letter_code
_entity_poly.pdbx_strand_id
1 'polypeptide(L)'
;QPINEIQIDDLKIWKVNKVPSNTKPYIFEAGDKIIIDTERSLVTINGINAINIKEFFSNFPKVIRGENRIDIMPPDVNATISYRERYR
;
A
#
# COMPACT_ATOMS: atom_id res chain seq x y z
N GLN A 1 -2.18 -33.38 55.19
CA GLN A 1 -1.99 -31.90 55.27
C GLN A 1 -2.23 -31.32 53.89
N PRO A 2 -2.77 -30.10 53.74
CA PRO A 2 -2.99 -29.55 52.41
C PRO A 2 -1.63 -29.19 51.78
N ILE A 3 -1.47 -29.45 50.49
CA ILE A 3 -0.34 -28.99 49.70
C ILE A 3 -0.76 -27.71 48.99
N ASN A 4 0.00 -26.63 49.26
CA ASN A 4 -0.16 -25.30 48.67
C ASN A 4 0.93 -25.05 47.63
N GLU A 5 1.20 -26.03 46.77
CA GLU A 5 2.23 -25.90 45.74
C GLU A 5 1.55 -25.72 44.39
N ILE A 6 1.75 -24.56 43.79
CA ILE A 6 1.46 -24.31 42.38
C ILE A 6 2.81 -24.32 41.67
N GLN A 7 2.96 -25.24 40.71
CA GLN A 7 4.11 -25.31 39.82
C GLN A 7 3.67 -24.98 38.39
N ILE A 8 4.36 -24.03 37.76
CA ILE A 8 4.18 -23.67 36.36
C ILE A 8 5.51 -23.90 35.68
N ASP A 9 5.56 -24.88 34.78
CA ASP A 9 6.80 -25.27 34.09
C ASP A 9 7.14 -24.38 32.89
N ASP A 10 6.12 -23.80 32.23
CA ASP A 10 6.31 -22.82 31.17
C ASP A 10 5.11 -21.85 31.11
N LEU A 11 5.40 -20.55 31.16
CA LEU A 11 4.42 -19.49 30.97
C LEU A 11 4.94 -18.53 29.91
N LYS A 12 4.26 -18.51 28.77
CA LYS A 12 4.57 -17.59 27.69
C LYS A 12 3.53 -16.48 27.63
N ILE A 13 4.00 -15.27 27.86
CA ILE A 13 3.21 -14.04 27.71
C ILE A 13 3.75 -13.31 26.48
N TRP A 14 2.87 -13.01 25.54
CA TRP A 14 3.19 -12.16 24.40
C TRP A 14 2.19 -11.03 24.28
N LYS A 15 2.70 -9.85 23.91
CA LYS A 15 1.86 -8.73 23.52
C LYS A 15 1.33 -9.01 22.12
N VAL A 16 0.02 -9.27 22.01
CA VAL A 16 -0.64 -9.25 20.71
C VAL A 16 -0.63 -7.80 20.21
N ASN A 17 0.19 -7.51 19.20
CA ASN A 17 0.09 -6.27 18.47
C ASN A 17 -1.21 -6.33 17.66
N LYS A 18 -2.30 -5.78 18.23
CA LYS A 18 -3.51 -5.52 17.45
C LYS A 18 -3.15 -4.49 16.39
N VAL A 19 -2.96 -4.95 15.15
CA VAL A 19 -3.08 -4.07 13.99
C VAL A 19 -4.53 -3.58 14.02
N PRO A 20 -4.80 -2.27 14.13
CA PRO A 20 -6.16 -1.76 14.18
C PRO A 20 -6.92 -2.33 12.98
N SER A 21 -8.02 -3.07 13.21
CA SER A 21 -8.83 -3.55 12.09
C SER A 21 -9.27 -2.32 11.32
N ASN A 22 -8.94 -2.25 10.02
CA ASN A 22 -9.15 -1.10 9.13
C ASN A 22 -8.00 -0.07 9.05
N THR A 23 -6.76 -0.40 9.46
CA THR A 23 -5.59 0.32 8.92
C THR A 23 -5.47 -0.04 7.44
N LYS A 24 -6.12 0.76 6.60
CA LYS A 24 -5.93 0.70 5.14
C LYS A 24 -4.43 0.91 4.93
N PRO A 25 -3.70 -0.04 4.32
CA PRO A 25 -2.30 0.18 4.02
C PRO A 25 -2.23 1.32 3.01
N TYR A 26 -1.87 2.51 3.50
CA TYR A 26 -1.61 3.65 2.64
C TYR A 26 -0.23 3.45 2.05
N ILE A 27 -0.22 3.30 0.73
CA ILE A 27 0.99 3.09 -0.04
C ILE A 27 1.80 4.39 -0.17
N PHE A 28 1.11 5.53 -0.05
CA PHE A 28 1.64 6.85 -0.29
C PHE A 28 1.14 7.81 0.80
N GLU A 29 1.93 8.84 1.07
CA GLU A 29 1.54 9.93 1.96
C GLU A 29 1.09 11.16 1.16
N ALA A 30 0.31 12.03 1.81
CA ALA A 30 -0.09 13.30 1.21
C ALA A 30 1.15 14.14 0.92
N GLY A 31 1.33 14.52 -0.35
CA GLY A 31 2.50 15.29 -0.82
C GLY A 31 3.47 14.48 -1.69
N ASP A 32 3.32 13.16 -1.75
CA ASP A 32 4.15 12.34 -2.63
C ASP A 32 3.86 12.60 -4.11
N LYS A 33 4.93 12.81 -4.88
CA LYS A 33 4.86 12.84 -6.35
C LYS A 33 5.13 11.45 -6.90
N ILE A 34 4.06 10.81 -7.38
CA ILE A 34 4.11 9.46 -7.94
C ILE A 34 4.14 9.54 -9.46
N ILE A 35 5.08 8.84 -10.09
CA ILE A 35 5.12 8.67 -11.55
C ILE A 35 5.06 7.19 -11.86
N ILE A 36 4.04 6.79 -12.62
CA ILE A 36 3.86 5.43 -13.13
C ILE A 36 4.19 5.46 -14.63
N ASP A 37 5.35 4.92 -14.99
CA ASP A 37 5.76 4.71 -16.37
C ASP A 37 5.41 3.27 -16.79
N THR A 38 4.30 3.15 -17.50
CA THR A 38 3.77 1.87 -17.97
C THR A 38 4.59 1.24 -19.10
N GLU A 39 5.39 2.02 -19.84
CA GLU A 39 6.28 1.50 -20.90
C GLU A 39 7.53 0.89 -20.29
N ARG A 40 8.15 1.62 -19.37
CA ARG A 40 9.38 1.17 -18.69
C ARG A 40 9.12 0.23 -17.53
N SER A 41 7.84 -0.02 -17.21
CA SER A 41 7.44 -0.78 -16.01
C SER A 41 8.09 -0.23 -14.75
N LEU A 42 8.13 1.09 -14.63
CA LEU A 42 8.82 1.82 -13.56
C LEU A 42 7.81 2.65 -12.75
N VAL A 43 7.93 2.57 -11.43
CA VAL A 43 7.23 3.47 -10.52
C VAL A 43 8.27 4.26 -9.75
N THR A 44 8.08 5.57 -9.66
CA THR A 44 8.91 6.43 -8.81
C THR A 44 8.05 7.20 -7.83
N ILE A 45 8.57 7.34 -6.60
CA ILE A 45 8.02 8.20 -5.56
C ILE A 45 9.06 9.27 -5.31
N ASN A 46 8.71 10.53 -5.54
CA ASN A 46 9.62 11.68 -5.40
C ASN A 46 10.94 11.50 -6.19
N GLY A 47 10.87 10.79 -7.34
CA GLY A 47 12.02 10.51 -8.21
C GLY A 47 12.86 9.28 -7.81
N ILE A 48 12.58 8.66 -6.67
CA ILE A 48 13.26 7.43 -6.22
C ILE A 48 12.52 6.22 -6.77
N ASN A 49 13.27 5.24 -7.27
CA ASN A 49 12.72 4.00 -7.81
C ASN A 49 12.01 3.20 -6.69
N ALA A 50 10.72 2.96 -6.89
CA ALA A 50 9.84 2.22 -5.98
C ALA A 50 9.45 0.83 -6.53
N ILE A 51 10.21 0.29 -7.50
CA ILE A 51 9.89 -0.98 -8.16
C ILE A 51 9.94 -2.18 -7.22
N ASN A 52 10.71 -2.10 -6.13
CA ASN A 52 10.78 -3.16 -5.11
C ASN A 52 9.46 -3.32 -4.37
N ILE A 53 8.57 -2.35 -4.47
CA ILE A 53 7.26 -2.39 -3.86
C ILE A 53 6.21 -2.96 -4.83
N LYS A 54 6.67 -3.76 -5.81
CA LYS A 54 5.97 -4.35 -6.96
C LYS A 54 4.68 -5.12 -6.68
N GLU A 55 4.31 -5.40 -5.44
CA GLU A 55 3.03 -6.03 -5.11
C GLU A 55 1.83 -5.08 -5.28
N PHE A 56 2.03 -3.79 -5.58
CA PHE A 56 0.92 -2.84 -5.76
C PHE A 56 0.03 -3.12 -6.96
N PHE A 57 0.59 -3.69 -8.02
CA PHE A 57 -0.13 -3.96 -9.25
C PHE A 57 0.28 -5.33 -9.79
N SER A 58 -0.67 -6.28 -9.84
CA SER A 58 -0.46 -7.54 -10.57
C SER A 58 -0.10 -7.27 -12.05
N ASN A 59 -0.60 -6.16 -12.61
CA ASN A 59 -0.30 -5.67 -13.95
C ASN A 59 -0.34 -4.14 -13.99
N PHE A 60 0.57 -3.51 -14.75
CA PHE A 60 0.52 -2.05 -14.96
C PHE A 60 -0.80 -1.65 -15.64
N PRO A 61 -1.41 -0.53 -15.22
CA PRO A 61 -2.65 -0.05 -15.82
C PRO A 61 -2.44 0.29 -17.30
N LYS A 62 -3.43 -0.04 -18.14
CA LYS A 62 -3.44 0.33 -19.55
C LYS A 62 -4.37 1.53 -19.74
N VAL A 63 -3.80 2.64 -20.21
CA VAL A 63 -4.58 3.80 -20.66
C VAL A 63 -5.04 3.53 -22.08
N ILE A 64 -6.36 3.45 -22.29
CA ILE A 64 -6.98 3.22 -23.60
C ILE A 64 -7.37 4.54 -24.26
N ARG A 65 -7.66 4.51 -25.57
CA ARG A 65 -8.25 5.68 -26.26
C ARG A 65 -9.69 5.88 -25.77
N GLY A 66 -10.09 7.14 -25.62
CA GLY A 66 -11.43 7.51 -25.18
C GLY A 66 -11.46 7.80 -23.68
N GLU A 67 -12.48 7.29 -22.99
CA GLU A 67 -12.67 7.61 -21.58
C GLU A 67 -11.96 6.60 -20.67
N ASN A 68 -11.09 7.10 -19.79
CA ASN A 68 -10.49 6.34 -18.72
C ASN A 68 -10.98 6.91 -17.39
N ARG A 69 -11.53 6.06 -16.53
CA ARG A 69 -11.90 6.44 -15.17
C ARG A 69 -10.74 6.16 -14.22
N ILE A 70 -10.32 7.18 -13.49
CA ILE A 70 -9.31 7.07 -12.44
C ILE A 70 -9.91 7.61 -11.15
N ASP A 71 -10.09 6.73 -10.16
CA ASP A 71 -10.65 7.09 -8.86
C ASP A 71 -9.53 7.24 -7.83
N ILE A 72 -9.62 8.27 -6.99
CA ILE A 72 -8.76 8.47 -5.81
C ILE A 72 -9.54 7.98 -4.60
N MET A 73 -8.89 7.16 -3.76
CA MET A 73 -9.49 6.65 -2.53
C MET A 73 -8.48 6.81 -1.38
N PRO A 74 -8.92 7.26 -0.19
CA PRO A 74 -10.27 7.71 0.15
C PRO A 74 -10.61 9.10 -0.44
N PRO A 75 -11.90 9.47 -0.57
CA PRO A 75 -12.34 10.66 -1.32
C PRO A 75 -11.97 12.00 -0.66
N ASP A 76 -11.55 11.97 0.60
CA ASP A 76 -11.01 13.10 1.36
C ASP A 76 -9.55 13.43 1.00
N VAL A 77 -8.91 12.63 0.14
CA VAL A 77 -7.56 12.90 -0.36
C VAL A 77 -7.60 13.83 -1.57
N ASN A 78 -6.99 15.00 -1.42
CA ASN A 78 -6.74 15.91 -2.54
C ASN A 78 -5.52 15.44 -3.34
N ALA A 79 -5.75 14.80 -4.49
CA ALA A 79 -4.70 14.47 -5.43
C ALA A 79 -5.02 15.00 -6.83
N THR A 80 -3.97 15.42 -7.55
CA THR A 80 -4.08 15.83 -8.95
C THR A 80 -3.59 14.70 -9.83
N ILE A 81 -4.47 14.16 -10.66
CA ILE A 81 -4.14 13.12 -11.62
C ILE A 81 -3.93 13.76 -12.99
N SER A 82 -2.84 13.38 -13.64
CA SER A 82 -2.64 13.63 -15.06
C SER A 82 -2.12 12.35 -15.71
N TYR A 83 -2.59 12.08 -16.91
CA TYR A 83 -2.08 11.01 -17.74
C TYR A 83 -1.87 11.54 -19.15
N ARG A 84 -0.93 10.94 -19.88
CA ARG A 84 -0.65 11.29 -21.26
C ARG A 84 -1.07 10.13 -22.16
N GLU A 85 -2.04 10.36 -23.03
CA GLU A 85 -2.35 9.44 -24.11
C GLU A 85 -1.12 9.29 -25.01
N ARG A 86 -0.75 8.05 -25.35
CA ARG A 86 0.23 7.81 -26.40
C ARG A 86 -0.50 7.29 -27.63
N TYR A 87 -0.48 8.07 -28.70
CA TYR A 87 -0.89 7.62 -30.01
C TYR A 87 0.20 6.68 -30.56
N ARG A 88 -0.17 5.43 -30.86
CA ARG A 88 0.45 4.60 -31.89
C ARG A 88 -0.55 4.40 -32.99
#